data_AF-A0A7X6ZMA0-F1
#
_entry.id   AF-A0A7X6ZMA0-F1
#
_cell.length_a   1.000
_cell.length_b   1.000
_cell.length_c   1.000
_cell.angle_alpha   90.00
_cell.angle_beta   90.00
_cell.angle_gamma   90.00
#
_symmetry.space_group_name_H-M   'P 1'
#
loop_
_entity.id
_entity.type
_entity.pdbx_description
1 polymer ?
#
loop_
_entity_poly.entity_id
_entity_poly.type
_entity_poly.pdbx_seq_one_letter_code
_entity_poly.pdbx_strand_id
1 'polypeptide(L)'
;MSSLPVQQANFRVDTSRPRSRSKLRSKIRQVLGVFSVMFPAMSVFVFVMSLFYHELQRKNLHVLAMVFVGLGMLSLLFYAWARADKNRRHELSMRRRELRQKEQAEKLRLKREGQMRKSLPDESRGA
;
A
#
# COMPACT_ATOMS: atom_id res chain seq x y z
N MET A 1 -26.46 35.04 -12.40
CA MET A 1 -25.48 33.98 -12.17
C MET A 1 -24.74 34.28 -10.87
N SER A 2 -25.10 33.60 -9.78
CA SER A 2 -24.52 33.82 -8.45
C SER A 2 -23.26 32.96 -8.26
N SER A 3 -22.09 33.59 -8.30
CA SER A 3 -20.82 32.96 -7.94
C SER A 3 -20.71 32.88 -6.41
N LEU A 4 -21.02 31.71 -5.85
CA LEU A 4 -20.78 31.44 -4.43
C LEU A 4 -19.27 31.44 -4.14
N PRO A 5 -18.77 32.20 -3.16
CA PRO A 5 -17.40 32.10 -2.70
C PRO A 5 -17.28 30.85 -1.81
N VAL A 6 -16.75 29.76 -2.36
CA VAL A 6 -16.38 28.59 -1.56
C VAL A 6 -15.28 29.01 -0.60
N GLN A 7 -15.63 29.10 0.68
CA GLN A 7 -14.76 29.35 1.83
C GLN A 7 -13.46 28.55 1.74
N GLN A 8 -12.37 29.23 1.39
CA GLN A 8 -10.99 28.72 1.51
C GLN A 8 -10.44 28.87 2.94
N ALA A 9 -11.31 28.86 3.96
CA ALA A 9 -10.90 29.30 5.30
C ALA A 9 -10.01 28.30 6.06
N ASN A 10 -9.85 27.04 5.63
CA ASN A 10 -9.03 26.06 6.36
C ASN A 10 -8.43 24.96 5.48
N PHE A 11 -8.02 25.24 4.24
CA PHE A 11 -7.23 24.27 3.47
C PHE A 11 -5.75 24.36 3.88
N ARG A 12 -5.46 23.92 5.10
CA ARG A 12 -4.08 23.78 5.59
C ARG A 12 -3.46 22.58 4.87
N VAL A 13 -2.87 22.84 3.71
CA VAL A 13 -2.04 21.86 3.00
C VAL A 13 -0.89 21.52 3.94
N ASP A 14 -0.95 20.33 4.52
CA ASP A 14 0.05 19.81 5.43
C ASP A 14 1.35 19.51 4.65
N THR A 15 2.16 20.55 4.45
CA THR A 15 3.45 20.52 3.73
C THR A 15 4.57 19.89 4.56
N SER A 16 4.32 19.56 5.83
CA SER A 16 5.30 18.96 6.75
C SER A 16 5.65 17.50 6.42
N ARG A 17 4.80 16.81 5.64
CA ARG A 17 4.98 15.40 5.34
C ARG A 17 5.99 15.22 4.20
N PRO A 18 7.10 14.48 4.38
CA PRO A 18 8.12 14.33 3.34
C PRO A 18 7.52 13.62 2.12
N ARG A 19 7.17 14.41 1.10
CA ARG A 19 6.49 13.99 -0.13
C ARG A 19 7.36 13.11 -1.04
N SER A 20 8.68 13.04 -0.76
CA SER A 20 9.67 12.38 -1.62
C SER A 20 9.68 10.85 -1.51
N ARG A 21 9.63 10.30 -0.29
CA ARG A 21 9.77 8.83 -0.09
C ARG A 21 8.55 8.03 -0.57
N SER A 22 7.34 8.56 -0.47
CA SER A 22 6.13 7.86 -0.94
C SER A 22 6.02 7.87 -2.47
N LYS A 23 6.33 9.00 -3.12
CA LYS A 23 6.35 9.11 -4.59
C LYS A 23 7.42 8.22 -5.22
N LEU A 24 8.62 8.18 -4.64
CA LEU A 24 9.71 7.31 -5.13
C LEU A 24 9.31 5.83 -5.08
N ARG A 25 8.73 5.38 -3.96
CA ARG A 25 8.24 4.00 -3.80
C ARG A 25 7.08 3.67 -4.75
N SER A 26 6.22 4.64 -5.04
CA SER A 26 5.15 4.47 -6.03
C SER A 26 5.71 4.28 -7.44
N LYS A 27 6.68 5.11 -7.84
CA LYS A 27 7.35 4.99 -9.14
C LYS A 27 8.10 3.67 -9.29
N ILE A 28 8.87 3.26 -8.27
CA ILE A 28 9.58 1.98 -8.26
C ILE A 28 8.63 0.81 -8.46
N ARG A 29 7.47 0.81 -7.78
CA ARG A 29 6.46 -0.24 -7.92
C ARG A 29 5.82 -0.25 -9.32
N GLN A 30 5.59 0.92 -9.90
CA GLN A 30 5.05 1.04 -11.24
C GLN A 30 6.05 0.50 -12.28
N VAL A 31 7.32 0.86 -12.15
CA VAL A 31 8.42 0.36 -12.99
C VAL A 31 8.59 -1.16 -12.84
N LEU A 32 8.58 -1.68 -11.61
CA LEU A 32 8.59 -3.13 -11.35
C LEU A 32 7.39 -3.86 -11.97
N GLY A 33 6.20 -3.25 -11.93
CA GLY A 33 5.01 -3.80 -12.57
C GLY A 33 5.13 -3.84 -14.10
N VAL A 34 5.70 -2.81 -14.72
CA VAL A 34 5.96 -2.79 -16.17
C VAL A 34 6.98 -3.88 -16.53
N PHE A 35 8.08 -3.99 -15.79
CA PHE A 35 9.07 -5.03 -16.02
C PHE A 35 8.50 -6.45 -15.85
N SER A 36 7.64 -6.64 -14.85
CA SER A 36 6.95 -7.91 -14.59
C SER A 36 6.12 -8.40 -15.78
N VAL A 37 5.68 -7.51 -16.67
CA VAL A 37 4.91 -7.88 -17.86
C VAL A 37 5.82 -7.93 -19.09
N MET A 38 6.76 -7.00 -19.22
CA MET A 38 7.67 -6.92 -20.37
C MET A 38 8.62 -8.12 -20.48
N PHE A 39 9.21 -8.60 -19.37
CA PHE A 39 10.17 -9.70 -19.42
C PHE A 39 9.53 -11.04 -19.88
N PRO A 40 8.38 -11.47 -19.31
CA PRO A 40 7.68 -12.65 -19.81
C PRO A 40 7.21 -12.49 -21.27
N ALA A 41 6.68 -11.31 -21.64
CA ALA A 41 6.24 -11.04 -23.01
C ALA A 41 7.39 -11.14 -24.01
N MET A 42 8.57 -10.60 -23.66
CA MET A 42 9.78 -10.74 -24.49
C MET A 42 10.28 -12.18 -24.54
N SER A 43 10.16 -12.94 -23.44
CA SER A 43 10.53 -14.37 -23.46
C SER A 43 9.68 -15.17 -24.45
N VAL A 44 8.36 -14.92 -24.47
CA VAL A 44 7.42 -15.58 -25.39
C VAL A 44 7.72 -15.14 -26.82
N PHE A 45 7.98 -13.85 -27.04
CA PHE A 45 8.32 -13.33 -28.36
C PHE A 45 9.60 -13.96 -28.93
N VAL A 46 10.67 -14.03 -28.13
CA VAL A 46 11.94 -14.67 -28.53
C VAL A 46 11.75 -16.16 -28.76
N PHE A 47 10.96 -16.83 -27.91
CA PHE A 47 10.65 -18.25 -28.07
C PHE A 47 9.88 -18.54 -29.37
N VAL A 48 8.86 -17.73 -29.67
CA VAL A 48 8.09 -17.83 -30.93
C VAL A 48 9.01 -17.57 -32.12
N MET A 49 9.86 -16.54 -32.08
CA MET A 49 10.83 -16.26 -33.13
C MET A 49 11.81 -17.43 -33.32
N SER A 50 12.25 -18.08 -32.23
CA SER A 50 13.12 -19.26 -32.29
C SER A 50 12.53 -20.42 -33.11
N LEU A 51 11.21 -20.55 -33.16
CA LEU A 51 10.56 -21.61 -33.95
C LEU A 51 10.74 -21.42 -35.45
N PHE A 52 10.91 -20.18 -35.92
CA PHE A 52 11.06 -19.84 -37.34
C PHE A 52 12.53 -19.78 -37.81
N TYR A 53 13.51 -19.90 -36.91
CA TYR A 53 14.94 -19.88 -37.26
C TYR A 53 15.53 -21.28 -37.47
N HIS A 54 16.59 -21.37 -38.30
CA HIS A 54 17.32 -22.59 -38.65
C HIS A 54 17.94 -23.29 -37.42
N GLU A 55 18.06 -24.62 -37.47
CA GLU A 55 18.41 -25.47 -36.33
C GLU A 55 19.74 -25.14 -35.63
N LEU A 56 20.72 -24.61 -36.37
CA LEU A 56 22.01 -24.18 -35.81
C LEU A 56 21.89 -22.99 -34.83
N GLN A 57 20.89 -22.12 -34.99
CA GLN A 57 20.68 -20.96 -34.12
C GLN A 57 19.66 -21.21 -33.00
N ARG A 58 18.82 -22.26 -33.12
CA ARG A 58 17.77 -22.60 -32.14
C ARG A 58 18.30 -22.82 -30.73
N LYS A 59 19.42 -23.53 -30.57
CA LYS A 59 19.97 -23.86 -29.23
C LYS A 59 20.31 -22.61 -28.43
N ASN A 60 20.99 -21.65 -29.04
CA ASN A 60 21.36 -20.40 -28.37
C ASN A 60 20.14 -19.52 -28.07
N LEU A 61 19.15 -19.48 -28.99
CA LEU A 61 17.92 -18.73 -28.77
C LEU A 61 17.05 -19.33 -27.65
N HIS A 62 16.99 -20.66 -27.51
CA HIS A 62 16.29 -21.31 -26.41
C HIS A 62 16.93 -21.02 -25.05
N VAL A 63 18.27 -21.01 -24.96
CA VAL A 63 18.98 -20.61 -23.75
C VAL A 63 18.66 -19.15 -23.40
N LEU A 64 18.64 -18.26 -24.40
CA LEU A 64 18.27 -16.86 -24.19
C LEU A 64 16.82 -16.71 -23.71
N ALA A 65 15.88 -17.47 -24.30
CA ALA A 65 14.48 -17.49 -23.87
C ALA A 65 14.34 -17.99 -22.42
N MET A 66 15.06 -19.04 -22.03
CA MET A 66 15.10 -19.54 -20.65
C MET A 66 15.61 -18.49 -19.66
N VAL A 67 16.64 -17.73 -20.02
CA VAL A 67 17.16 -16.62 -19.19
C VAL A 67 16.09 -15.53 -19.02
N PHE A 68 15.37 -15.16 -20.10
CA PHE A 68 14.27 -14.20 -20.03
C PHE A 68 13.09 -14.71 -19.18
N VAL A 69 12.77 -16.00 -19.25
CA VAL A 69 11.77 -16.62 -18.36
C VAL A 69 12.20 -16.54 -16.90
N GLY A 70 13.46 -16.85 -16.60
CA GLY A 70 14.01 -16.75 -15.24
C GLY A 70 13.95 -15.32 -14.69
N LEU A 71 14.37 -14.32 -15.49
CA LEU A 71 14.25 -12.90 -15.16
C LEU A 71 12.78 -12.48 -15.01
N GLY A 72 11.89 -12.98 -15.86
CA GLY A 72 10.45 -12.77 -15.78
C GLY A 72 9.87 -13.27 -14.46
N MET A 73 10.16 -14.51 -14.08
CA MET A 73 9.73 -15.10 -12.80
C MET A 73 10.27 -14.30 -11.61
N LEU A 74 11.56 -13.92 -11.62
CA LEU A 74 12.16 -13.13 -10.56
C LEU A 74 11.46 -11.77 -10.40
N SER A 75 11.17 -11.10 -11.52
CA SER A 75 10.47 -9.81 -11.53
C SER A 75 9.03 -9.91 -11.02
N LEU A 76 8.31 -10.99 -11.38
CA LEU A 76 6.96 -11.30 -10.90
C LEU A 76 6.96 -11.53 -9.38
N LEU A 77 7.91 -12.32 -8.88
CA LEU A 77 8.06 -12.59 -7.45
C LEU A 77 8.30 -11.28 -6.67
N PHE A 78 9.17 -10.42 -7.19
CA PHE A 78 9.48 -9.13 -6.58
C PHE A 78 8.27 -8.18 -6.60
N TYR A 79 7.50 -8.18 -7.69
CA TYR A 79 6.27 -7.41 -7.79
C TYR A 79 5.19 -7.91 -6.82
N ALA A 80 4.98 -9.23 -6.75
CA ALA A 80 4.06 -9.87 -5.82
C ALA A 80 4.43 -9.57 -4.37
N TRP A 81 5.72 -9.64 -4.03
CA TRP A 81 6.24 -9.29 -2.72
C TRP A 81 6.00 -7.81 -2.38
N ALA A 82 6.28 -6.89 -3.31
CA ALA A 82 6.02 -5.46 -3.12
C ALA A 82 4.52 -5.15 -2.95
N ARG A 83 3.65 -5.92 -3.60
CA ARG A 83 2.18 -5.82 -3.44
C ARG A 83 1.73 -6.38 -2.10
N ALA A 84 2.23 -7.54 -1.68
CA ALA A 84 1.98 -8.15 -0.38
C ALA A 84 2.41 -7.23 0.77
N ASP A 85 3.59 -6.60 0.67
CA ASP A 85 4.08 -5.65 1.69
C ASP A 85 3.16 -4.41 1.83
N LYS A 86 2.56 -3.94 0.73
CA LYS A 86 1.57 -2.84 0.80
C LYS A 86 0.30 -3.29 1.49
N ASN A 87 -0.21 -4.48 1.18
CA ASN A 87 -1.41 -5.01 1.82
C ASN A 87 -1.18 -5.20 3.33
N ARG A 88 -0.02 -5.76 3.72
CA ARG A 88 0.38 -5.91 5.12
C ARG A 88 0.43 -4.58 5.88
N ARG A 89 0.97 -3.52 5.28
CA ARG A 89 0.96 -2.17 5.87
C ARG A 89 -0.45 -1.61 6.02
N HIS A 90 -1.33 -1.88 5.06
CA HIS A 90 -2.71 -1.42 5.10
C HIS A 90 -3.48 -2.09 6.24
N GLU A 91 -3.33 -3.41 6.40
CA GLU A 91 -3.92 -4.18 7.50
C GLU A 91 -3.44 -3.69 8.87
N LEU A 92 -2.12 -3.49 9.02
CA LEU A 92 -1.55 -2.96 10.27
C LEU A 92 -2.07 -1.54 10.58
N SER A 93 -2.29 -0.71 9.55
CA SER A 93 -2.85 0.63 9.74
C SER A 93 -4.32 0.60 10.16
N MET A 94 -5.12 -0.33 9.63
CA MET A 94 -6.53 -0.51 9.98
C MET A 94 -6.68 -1.01 11.41
N ARG A 95 -5.91 -2.05 11.80
CA ARG A 95 -5.88 -2.55 13.18
C ARG A 95 -5.50 -1.46 14.19
N ARG A 96 -4.54 -0.60 13.86
CA ARG A 96 -4.19 0.55 14.73
C ARG A 96 -5.28 1.60 14.84
N ARG A 97 -6.10 1.80 13.81
CA ARG A 97 -7.26 2.72 13.87
C ARG A 97 -8.35 2.15 14.76
N GLU A 98 -8.63 0.87 14.63
CA GLU A 98 -9.60 0.16 15.49
C GLU A 98 -9.19 0.21 16.97
N LEU A 99 -7.92 -0.03 17.28
CA LEU A 99 -7.40 0.09 18.66
C LEU A 99 -7.56 1.51 19.21
N ARG A 100 -7.24 2.55 18.42
CA ARG A 100 -7.43 3.95 18.84
C ARG A 100 -8.90 4.30 19.08
N GLN A 101 -9.81 3.79 18.26
CA GLN A 101 -11.25 4.01 18.45
C GLN A 101 -11.74 3.33 19.73
N LYS A 102 -11.28 2.10 20.01
CA LYS A 102 -11.58 1.41 21.27
C LYS A 102 -11.05 2.16 22.48
N GLU A 103 -9.79 2.61 22.46
CA GLU A 103 -9.21 3.42 23.53
C GLU A 103 -9.97 4.74 23.75
N GLN A 104 -10.41 5.40 22.69
CA GLN A 104 -11.21 6.62 22.80
C GLN A 104 -12.58 6.34 23.41
N ALA A 105 -13.24 5.25 23.01
CA ALA A 105 -14.52 4.84 23.58
C ALA A 105 -14.39 4.48 25.06
N GLU A 106 -13.34 3.76 25.47
CA GLU A 106 -13.07 3.44 26.87
C GLU A 106 -12.76 4.69 27.71
N LYS A 107 -11.96 5.62 27.19
CA LYS A 107 -11.69 6.90 27.86
C LYS A 107 -12.97 7.73 28.05
N LEU A 108 -13.88 7.70 27.09
CA LEU A 108 -15.18 8.37 27.21
C LEU A 108 -16.09 7.69 28.26
N ARG A 109 -16.07 6.35 28.34
CA ARG A 109 -16.78 5.60 29.38
C ARG A 109 -16.26 5.92 30.78
N LEU A 110 -14.94 5.84 30.98
CA LEU A 110 -14.30 6.17 32.26
C LEU A 110 -14.56 7.63 32.68
N LYS A 111 -14.59 8.57 31.73
CA LYS A 111 -14.97 9.97 32.02
C LYS A 111 -16.43 10.09 32.49
N ARG A 112 -17.36 9.36 31.87
CA ARG A 112 -18.78 9.36 32.28
C ARG A 112 -18.96 8.74 33.67
N GLU A 113 -18.30 7.61 33.95
CA GLU A 113 -18.34 6.97 35.27
C GLU A 113 -17.71 7.85 36.35
N GLY A 114 -16.58 8.51 36.05
CA GLY A 114 -15.95 9.47 36.95
C GLY A 114 -16.79 10.73 37.19
N GLN A 115 -17.57 11.18 36.21
CA GLN A 115 -18.55 12.26 36.39
C GLN A 115 -19.74 11.82 37.23
N MET A 116 -20.31 10.64 36.99
CA MET A 116 -21.40 10.10 37.82
C MET A 116 -20.99 9.95 39.28
N ARG A 117 -19.77 9.44 39.55
CA ARG A 117 -19.23 9.35 40.91
C ARG A 117 -19.02 10.70 41.59
N LYS A 118 -18.71 11.76 40.83
CA LYS A 118 -18.57 13.12 41.37
C LYS A 118 -19.90 13.83 41.57
N SER A 119 -20.94 13.43 40.84
CA SER A 119 -22.30 13.97 40.98
C SER A 119 -23.16 13.25 42.01
N LEU A 120 -22.69 12.13 42.59
CA LEU A 120 -23.31 11.52 43.75
C LEU A 120 -23.07 12.44 44.97
N PRO A 121 -24.12 13.01 45.58
CA PRO A 121 -23.97 13.87 46.74
C PRO A 121 -23.50 13.05 47.94
N ASP A 122 -22.69 13.68 48.79
CA ASP A 122 -22.05 13.16 50.00
C ASP A 122 -23.09 12.94 51.12
N GLU A 123 -24.20 12.24 50.82
CA GLU A 123 -25.34 12.01 51.72
C GLU A 123 -25.14 10.80 52.66
N SER A 124 -23.89 10.34 52.80
CA SER A 124 -23.51 9.26 53.71
C SER A 124 -22.33 9.62 54.63
N ARG A 125 -22.16 10.91 54.93
CA ARG A 125 -21.20 11.40 55.95
C ARG A 125 -21.83 11.88 57.26
N GLY A 126 -23.11 11.60 57.48
CA GLY A 126 -23.78 11.95 58.73
C GLY A 126 -25.00 11.09 59.01
N ALA A 127 -24.76 9.93 59.64
CA ALA A 127 -25.70 9.27 60.55
C ALA A 127 -24.89 8.42 61.52
#